data_AF-A0A0P9TRB3-F1
#
_entry.id   AF-A0A0P9TRB3-F1
#
_cell.length_a   1.000
_cell.length_b   1.000
_cell.length_c   1.000
_cell.angle_alpha   90.00
_cell.angle_beta   90.00
_cell.angle_gamma   90.00
#
_symmetry.space_group_name_H-M   'P 1'
#
loop_
_entity.id
_entity.type
_entity.pdbx_description
1 polymer ?
#
loop_
_entity_poly.entity_id
_entity_poly.type
_entity_poly.pdbx_seq_one_letter_code
_entity_poly.pdbx_strand_id
1 'polypeptide(L)'
;MALLCTYTYDPLDRVSTLNPLAQVLSSRFYNGKQLMTELLGDRQRTCIRAGGQLLAQQSREGEEVVTTMVASDLHNSVLHASEDGRQVDIAYTPFGHRQAEQTVAALPGFNGEQPDLVTGHYLLGNGY
;
A
#
# COMPACT_ATOMS: atom_id res chain seq x y z
N MET A 1 14.09 6.59 23.95
CA MET A 1 13.35 6.37 22.69
C MET A 1 12.82 4.95 22.71
N ALA A 2 11.53 4.74 22.46
CA ALA A 2 10.97 3.40 22.28
C ALA A 2 11.06 3.02 20.79
N LEU A 3 11.50 1.80 20.50
CA LEU A 3 11.52 1.26 19.14
C LEU A 3 10.08 0.91 18.73
N LEU A 4 9.55 1.57 17.71
CA LEU A 4 8.18 1.33 17.22
C LEU A 4 8.14 0.30 16.08
N CYS A 5 9.15 0.29 15.21
CA CYS A 5 9.24 -0.61 14.07
C CYS A 5 10.69 -0.75 13.61
N THR A 6 11.07 -1.95 13.19
CA THR A 6 12.34 -2.21 12.51
C THR A 6 12.08 -2.47 11.03
N TYR A 7 12.81 -1.78 10.16
CA TYR A 7 12.75 -1.97 8.72
C TYR A 7 14.00 -2.71 8.26
N THR A 8 13.83 -3.70 7.38
CA THR A 8 14.97 -4.32 6.69
C THR A 8 14.87 -4.03 5.20
N TYR A 9 16.02 -4.08 4.53
CA TYR A 9 16.15 -3.74 3.13
C TYR A 9 16.75 -4.91 2.36
N ASP A 10 16.33 -5.07 1.12
CA ASP A 10 16.95 -5.99 0.19
C ASP A 10 18.23 -5.38 -0.44
N PRO A 11 19.03 -6.16 -1.20
CA PRO A 11 20.25 -5.65 -1.83
C PRO A 11 20.04 -4.55 -2.89
N LEU A 12 18.79 -4.19 -3.22
CA LEU A 12 18.45 -3.10 -4.13
C LEU A 12 17.92 -1.86 -3.39
N ASP A 13 18.14 -1.80 -2.08
CA ASP A 13 17.71 -0.72 -1.18
C ASP A 13 16.19 -0.51 -1.16
N ARG A 14 15.43 -1.61 -1.23
CA ARG A 14 13.97 -1.58 -1.08
C ARG A 14 13.58 -2.23 0.24
N VAL A 15 12.59 -1.66 0.92
CA VAL A 15 12.07 -2.22 2.18
C VAL A 15 11.58 -3.65 1.94
N SER A 16 12.28 -4.62 2.52
CA SER A 16 11.93 -6.04 2.40
C SER A 16 10.96 -6.47 3.50
N THR A 17 11.18 -5.99 4.73
CA THR A 17 10.29 -6.28 5.85
C THR A 17 10.06 -5.07 6.75
N LEU A 18 8.86 -5.03 7.35
CA LEU A 18 8.48 -4.11 8.42
C LEU A 18 8.13 -4.96 9.63
N ASN A 19 8.81 -4.73 10.75
CA ASN A 19 8.60 -5.45 12.00
C ASN A 19 8.18 -4.47 13.11
N PRO A 20 6.87 -4.11 13.19
CA PRO A 20 6.37 -3.23 14.23
C PRO A 20 6.37 -3.92 15.59
N LEU A 21 6.61 -3.16 16.65
CA LEU A 21 6.54 -3.67 18.01
C LEU A 21 5.12 -4.14 18.33
N ALA A 22 4.98 -5.40 18.74
CA ALA A 22 3.71 -6.03 19.08
C ALA A 22 2.68 -6.16 17.93
N GLN A 23 3.12 -6.06 16.67
CA GLN A 23 2.29 -6.40 15.50
C GLN A 23 2.96 -7.50 14.66
N VAL A 24 2.22 -7.98 13.66
CA VAL A 24 2.71 -9.03 12.76
C VAL A 24 3.74 -8.46 11.79
N LEU A 25 4.81 -9.24 11.54
CA LEU A 25 5.81 -8.94 10.53
C LEU A 25 5.13 -8.79 9.15
N SER A 26 5.45 -7.70 8.45
CA SER A 26 5.11 -7.51 7.06
C SER A 26 6.29 -7.85 6.16
N SER A 27 6.07 -8.63 5.10
CA SER A 27 7.04 -8.90 4.03
C SER A 27 6.56 -8.28 2.72
N ARG A 28 7.46 -7.62 2.00
CA ARG A 28 7.18 -6.93 0.74
C ARG A 28 7.93 -7.56 -0.42
N PHE A 29 7.24 -7.70 -1.54
CA PHE A 29 7.76 -8.30 -2.77
C PHE A 29 7.51 -7.36 -3.96
N TYR A 30 8.53 -7.22 -4.80
CA TYR A 30 8.58 -6.19 -5.83
C TYR A 30 8.74 -6.79 -7.21
N ASN A 31 8.09 -6.17 -8.19
CA ASN A 31 8.38 -6.35 -9.62
C ASN A 31 9.12 -5.10 -10.11
N GLY A 32 10.43 -5.21 -10.33
CA GLY A 32 11.27 -4.06 -10.60
C GLY A 32 11.23 -3.05 -9.44
N LYS A 33 10.79 -1.81 -9.70
CA LYS A 33 10.66 -0.77 -8.67
C LYS A 33 9.29 -0.72 -8.00
N GLN A 34 8.34 -1.54 -8.43
CA GLN A 34 6.94 -1.44 -7.99
C GLN A 34 6.62 -2.52 -6.96
N LEU A 35 5.97 -2.14 -5.86
CA LEU A 35 5.41 -3.09 -4.91
C LEU A 35 4.32 -3.90 -5.60
N MET A 36 4.47 -5.24 -5.56
CA MET A 36 3.55 -6.19 -6.17
C MET A 36 2.72 -6.89 -5.10
N THR A 37 3.35 -7.37 -4.03
CA THR A 37 2.68 -8.15 -3.00
C THR A 37 3.22 -7.78 -1.62
N GLU A 38 2.30 -7.66 -0.66
CA GLU A 38 2.61 -7.50 0.77
C GLU A 38 1.94 -8.66 1.53
N LEU A 39 2.72 -9.35 2.36
CA LEU A 39 2.24 -10.40 3.26
C LEU A 39 2.28 -9.86 4.68
N LEU A 40 1.16 -9.90 5.39
CA LEU A 40 1.02 -9.47 6.78
C LEU A 40 0.33 -10.59 7.57
N GLY A 41 1.12 -11.50 8.14
CA GLY A 41 0.58 -12.72 8.77
C GLY A 41 -0.06 -13.64 7.73
N ASP A 42 -1.34 -13.94 7.92
CA ASP A 42 -2.19 -14.71 7.01
C ASP A 42 -2.85 -13.86 5.93
N ARG A 43 -2.77 -12.53 6.04
CA ARG A 43 -3.27 -11.60 5.05
C ARG A 43 -2.25 -11.40 3.92
N GLN A 44 -2.71 -11.54 2.70
CA GLN A 44 -1.97 -11.17 1.50
C GLN A 44 -2.66 -9.99 0.79
N ARG A 45 -1.90 -8.99 0.39
CA ARG A 45 -2.34 -7.92 -0.50
C ARG A 45 -1.55 -7.98 -1.79
N THR A 46 -2.23 -7.92 -2.92
CA THR A 46 -1.60 -7.94 -4.25
C THR A 46 -2.07 -6.75 -5.07
N CYS A 47 -1.13 -5.95 -5.57
CA CYS A 47 -1.39 -4.84 -6.48
C CYS A 47 -1.49 -5.37 -7.91
N ILE A 48 -2.58 -5.04 -8.61
CA ILE A 48 -2.78 -5.38 -10.02
C ILE A 48 -2.50 -4.13 -10.84
N ARG A 49 -1.51 -4.23 -11.74
CA ARG A 49 -1.03 -3.09 -12.53
C ARG A 49 -0.97 -3.45 -14.01
N ALA A 50 -1.24 -2.48 -14.88
CA ALA A 50 -1.00 -2.57 -16.33
C ALA A 50 -0.36 -1.29 -16.83
N GLY A 51 0.71 -1.40 -17.63
CA GLY A 51 1.46 -0.23 -18.11
C GLY A 51 2.00 0.67 -16.99
N GLY A 52 2.20 0.12 -15.78
CA GLY A 52 2.63 0.86 -14.58
C GLY A 52 1.50 1.51 -13.77
N GLN A 53 0.28 1.61 -14.32
CA GLN A 53 -0.89 2.14 -13.62
C GLN A 53 -1.51 1.10 -12.68
N LEU A 54 -1.90 1.52 -11.49
CA LEU A 54 -2.65 0.69 -10.54
C LEU A 54 -4.12 0.61 -10.97
N LEU A 55 -4.61 -0.62 -11.13
CA LEU A 55 -5.97 -0.91 -11.55
C LEU A 55 -6.83 -1.48 -10.42
N ALA A 56 -6.22 -2.28 -9.55
CA ALA A 56 -6.92 -2.88 -8.41
C ALA A 56 -5.94 -3.31 -7.32
N GLN A 57 -6.47 -3.54 -6.12
CA GLN A 57 -5.82 -4.30 -5.05
C GLN A 57 -6.69 -5.51 -4.71
N GLN A 58 -6.08 -6.69 -4.67
CA GLN A 58 -6.69 -7.88 -4.11
C GLN A 58 -6.20 -8.07 -2.68
N SER A 59 -7.13 -8.18 -1.72
CA SER A 59 -6.85 -8.64 -0.36
C SER A 59 -7.34 -10.08 -0.20
N ARG A 60 -6.49 -10.96 0.31
CA ARG A 60 -6.84 -12.33 0.67
C ARG A 60 -6.59 -12.54 2.15
N GLU A 61 -7.60 -13.05 2.85
CA GLU A 61 -7.54 -13.47 4.26
C GLU A 61 -8.17 -14.87 4.35
N GLY A 62 -7.33 -15.90 4.45
CA GLY A 62 -7.78 -17.30 4.35
C GLY A 62 -8.39 -17.63 2.98
N GLU A 63 -9.66 -18.02 2.99
CA GLU A 63 -10.45 -18.32 1.78
C GLU A 63 -11.18 -17.08 1.23
N GLU A 64 -11.27 -16.00 2.01
CA GLU A 64 -11.91 -14.77 1.58
C GLU A 64 -10.97 -13.98 0.67
N VAL A 65 -11.48 -13.60 -0.50
CA VAL A 65 -10.75 -12.79 -1.49
C VAL A 65 -11.63 -11.61 -1.88
N VAL A 66 -11.16 -10.42 -1.55
CA VAL A 66 -11.81 -9.15 -1.88
C VAL A 66 -10.95 -8.43 -2.91
N THR A 67 -11.57 -7.94 -3.98
CA THR A 67 -10.88 -7.15 -5.01
C THR A 67 -11.47 -5.75 -5.04
N THR A 68 -10.66 -4.77 -4.68
CA THR A 68 -11.01 -3.36 -4.74
C THR A 68 -10.47 -2.76 -6.04
N MET A 69 -11.37 -2.32 -6.91
CA MET A 69 -11.01 -1.61 -8.14
C MET A 69 -10.61 -0.17 -7.79
N VAL A 70 -9.62 0.38 -8.49
CA VAL A 70 -9.17 1.75 -8.26
C VAL A 70 -9.11 2.55 -9.55
N ALA A 71 -9.34 3.86 -9.42
CA ALA A 71 -9.03 4.83 -10.46
C ALA A 71 -8.01 5.82 -9.92
N SER A 72 -6.97 6.07 -10.72
CA SER A 72 -5.85 6.91 -10.34
C SER A 72 -5.63 8.06 -11.33
N ASP A 73 -4.93 9.11 -10.87
CA ASP A 73 -4.47 10.18 -11.74
C ASP A 73 -3.26 9.78 -12.59
N LEU A 74 -2.72 10.72 -13.38
CA LEU A 74 -1.54 10.50 -14.21
C LEU A 74 -0.26 10.19 -13.40
N HIS A 75 -0.24 10.53 -12.11
CA HIS A 75 0.86 10.22 -11.19
C HIS A 75 0.54 8.99 -10.34
N ASN A 76 -0.46 8.19 -10.72
CA ASN A 76 -0.86 6.95 -10.05
C ASN A 76 -1.47 7.16 -8.65
N SER A 77 -1.79 8.39 -8.26
CA SER A 77 -2.47 8.66 -6.98
C SER A 77 -3.91 8.18 -7.06
N VAL A 78 -4.32 7.31 -6.15
CA VAL A 78 -5.66 6.71 -6.17
C VAL A 78 -6.72 7.71 -5.72
N LEU A 79 -7.57 8.14 -6.66
CA LEU A 79 -8.64 9.11 -6.43
C LEU A 79 -9.99 8.46 -6.15
N HIS A 80 -10.21 7.25 -6.66
CA HIS A 80 -11.44 6.50 -6.42
C HIS A 80 -11.13 5.05 -6.11
N ALA A 81 -11.89 4.47 -5.20
CA ALA A 81 -11.87 3.06 -4.89
C ALA A 81 -13.29 2.50 -4.91
N SER A 82 -13.48 1.31 -5.47
CA SER A 82 -14.77 0.64 -5.53
C SER A 82 -14.63 -0.82 -5.11
N GLU A 83 -15.43 -1.22 -4.14
CA GLU A 83 -15.52 -2.59 -3.61
C GLU A 83 -17.00 -2.96 -3.50
N ASP A 84 -17.41 -4.09 -4.07
CA ASP A 84 -18.80 -4.58 -4.02
C ASP A 84 -19.87 -3.53 -4.35
N GLY A 85 -19.57 -2.67 -5.34
CA GLY A 85 -20.46 -1.59 -5.79
C GLY A 85 -20.51 -0.38 -4.87
N ARG A 86 -19.77 -0.36 -3.75
CA ARG A 86 -19.58 0.82 -2.91
C ARG A 86 -18.34 1.57 -3.37
N GLN A 87 -18.55 2.79 -3.84
CA GLN A 87 -17.47 3.70 -4.23
C GLN A 87 -17.11 4.65 -3.09
N VAL A 88 -15.83 4.96 -2.99
CA VAL A 88 -15.30 6.02 -2.13
C VAL A 88 -14.37 6.89 -2.94
N ASP A 89 -14.50 8.20 -2.74
CA ASP A 89 -13.65 9.21 -3.34
C ASP A 89 -12.59 9.66 -2.35
N ILE A 90 -11.36 9.87 -2.85
CA ILE A 90 -10.19 10.20 -2.05
C ILE A 90 -9.59 11.49 -2.60
N ALA A 91 -9.40 12.47 -1.71
CA ALA A 91 -8.75 13.73 -2.04
C ALA A 91 -7.39 13.83 -1.35
N TYR A 92 -6.39 14.31 -2.09
CA TYR A 92 -5.07 14.61 -1.55
C TYR A 92 -4.81 16.11 -1.63
N THR A 93 -4.10 16.62 -0.63
CA THR A 93 -3.37 17.88 -0.79
C THR A 93 -2.28 17.73 -1.87
N PRO A 94 -1.72 18.83 -2.40
CA PRO A 94 -0.65 18.76 -3.40
C PRO A 94 0.57 17.93 -2.99
N PHE A 95 0.80 17.74 -1.68
CA PHE A 95 1.92 16.96 -1.14
C PHE A 95 1.49 15.62 -0.53
N GLY A 96 0.34 15.08 -0.96
CA GLY A 96 -0.06 13.70 -0.66
C GLY A 96 -0.72 13.47 0.69
N HIS A 97 -0.92 14.51 1.51
CA HIS A 97 -1.71 14.39 2.73
C HIS A 97 -3.20 14.14 2.40
N ARG A 98 -3.82 13.17 3.08
CA ARG A 98 -5.27 12.91 3.09
C ARG A 98 -5.73 12.67 4.53
N GLN A 99 -7.00 12.89 4.82
CA GLN A 99 -7.56 12.64 6.15
C GLN A 99 -7.76 11.12 6.39
N ALA A 100 -7.48 10.67 7.62
CA ALA A 100 -7.53 9.25 7.99
C ALA A 100 -8.94 8.63 7.94
N GLU A 101 -10.00 9.44 7.97
CA GLU A 101 -11.40 8.98 7.91
C GLU A 101 -11.79 8.45 6.51
N GLN A 102 -10.97 8.72 5.48
CA GLN A 102 -11.18 8.27 4.10
C GLN A 102 -10.45 6.94 3.80
N THR A 103 -10.01 6.22 4.83
CA THR A 103 -9.17 5.02 4.65
C THR A 103 -10.01 3.83 4.22
N VAL A 104 -10.24 3.69 2.92
CA VAL A 104 -10.68 2.42 2.35
C VAL A 104 -9.52 1.44 2.43
N ALA A 105 -9.77 0.34 3.13
CA ALA A 105 -9.06 -0.95 3.07
C ALA A 105 -7.55 -0.86 2.79
N ALA A 106 -6.81 -0.01 3.52
CA ALA A 106 -5.35 0.12 3.38
C ALA A 106 -4.87 0.03 1.92
N LEU A 107 -5.56 0.73 1.03
CA LEU A 107 -5.23 0.76 -0.39
C LEU A 107 -3.97 1.59 -0.63
N PRO A 108 -3.24 1.33 -1.72
CA PRO A 108 -2.23 2.25 -2.20
C PRO A 108 -2.87 3.62 -2.43
N GLY A 109 -2.16 4.67 -2.08
CA GLY A 109 -2.70 6.03 -2.05
C GLY A 109 -1.99 6.94 -3.01
N PHE A 110 -1.40 8.01 -2.47
CA PHE A 110 -0.61 8.97 -3.21
C PHE A 110 0.55 8.28 -3.95
N ASN A 111 0.80 8.67 -5.21
CA ASN A 111 1.80 8.07 -6.09
C ASN A 111 1.64 6.54 -6.31
N GLY A 112 0.48 5.97 -5.96
CA GLY A 112 0.23 4.54 -6.01
C GLY A 112 1.04 3.75 -4.99
N GLU A 113 1.47 4.41 -3.90
CA GLU A 113 2.32 3.85 -2.86
C GLU A 113 1.52 3.32 -1.68
N GLN A 114 2.01 2.24 -1.07
CA GLN A 114 1.40 1.64 0.10
C GLN A 114 1.74 2.46 1.34
N PRO A 115 0.75 3.02 2.08
CA PRO A 115 1.03 3.71 3.32
C PRO A 115 1.64 2.76 4.34
N ASP A 116 2.64 3.24 5.07
CA ASP A 116 3.26 2.55 6.20
C ASP A 116 2.24 2.32 7.32
N LEU A 117 2.18 1.09 7.83
CA LEU A 117 1.16 0.67 8.80
C LEU A 117 1.32 1.35 10.17
N VAL A 118 2.52 1.84 10.50
CA VAL A 118 2.83 2.42 11.80
C VAL A 118 2.61 3.92 11.81
N THR A 119 2.98 4.60 10.73
CA THR A 119 2.98 6.06 10.64
C THR A 119 1.86 6.62 9.76
N GLY A 120 1.27 5.81 8.88
CA GLY A 120 0.33 6.25 7.86
C GLY A 120 0.97 7.07 6.73
N HIS A 121 2.29 7.24 6.73
CA HIS A 121 3.02 7.98 5.71
C HIS A 121 3.39 7.10 4.52
N TYR A 122 3.69 7.72 3.38
CA TYR A 122 4.19 7.00 2.21
C TYR A 122 5.72 6.90 2.27
N LEU A 123 6.25 5.70 2.05
CA LEU A 123 7.69 5.46 1.94
C LEU A 123 8.15 5.83 0.52
N LEU A 124 8.17 7.12 0.23
CA LEU A 124 8.51 7.66 -1.08
C LEU A 124 10.02 7.63 -1.30
N GLY A 125 10.52 6.60 -2.00
CA GLY A 125 11.87 6.57 -2.54
C GLY A 125 12.73 5.37 -2.09
N ASN A 126 13.87 5.22 -2.77
CA ASN A 126 14.91 4.23 -2.48
C ASN A 126 16.23 4.95 -2.12
N GLY A 127 16.18 6.00 -1.29
CA GLY A 127 17.36 6.70 -0.75
C GLY A 127 18.50 6.96 -1.75
N TYR A 128 18.28 7.81 -2.77
CA TYR A 128 19.34 8.24 -3.71
C TYR A 128 19.80 9.67 -3.42
#